data_AF-A0A960PFM1-F1
#
_entry.id   AF-A0A960PFM1-F1
#
_cell.length_a   1.000
_cell.length_b   1.000
_cell.length_c   1.000
_cell.angle_alpha   90.00
_cell.angle_beta   90.00
_cell.angle_gamma   90.00
#
_symmetry.space_group_name_H-M   'P 1'
#
loop_
_entity.id
_entity.type
_entity.pdbx_description
1 polymer ?
#
loop_
_entity_poly.entity_id
_entity_poly.type
_entity_poly.pdbx_seq_one_letter_code
_entity_poly.pdbx_strand_id
1 'polypeptide(L)' 'MEKVILITGASSGIGKETVKLFQTKNWKVAATMRSPEEAEDLQDIFDVECIR' A
#
# COMPACT_ATOMS: atom_id res chain seq x y z
N MET A 1 15.84 7.93 -8.94
CA MET A 1 15.38 8.14 -7.55
C MET A 1 14.07 7.39 -7.43
N GLU A 2 14.01 6.40 -6.55
CA GLU A 2 12.79 5.63 -6.32
C GLU A 2 11.79 6.51 -5.57
N LYS A 3 10.56 6.59 -6.08
CA LYS A 3 9.52 7.44 -5.49
C LYS A 3 8.92 6.72 -4.31
N VAL A 4 8.76 7.43 -3.20
CA VAL A 4 8.12 6.93 -1.98
C VAL A 4 6.82 7.68 -1.77
N ILE A 5 5.73 6.96 -1.50
CA ILE A 5 4.41 7.54 -1.24
C ILE A 5 3.77 6.98 0.02
N LEU A 6 2.96 7.82 0.66
CA LEU A 6 2.10 7.46 1.78
C LEU A 6 0.65 7.48 1.31
N ILE A 7 -0.08 6.39 1.53
CA ILE A 7 -1.52 6.29 1.20
C ILE A 7 -2.28 6.01 2.50
N THR A 8 -3.25 6.86 2.83
CA THR A 8 -4.17 6.65 3.95
C THR A 8 -5.45 5.95 3.51
N GLY A 9 -6.10 5.23 4.42
CA GLY A 9 -7.33 4.50 4.10
C GLY A 9 -7.09 3.36 3.10
N ALA A 10 -5.92 2.72 3.17
CA ALA A 10 -5.47 1.76 2.17
C ALA A 10 -6.10 0.36 2.31
N SER A 11 -6.91 0.10 3.34
CA SER A 11 -7.49 -1.24 3.58
C SER A 11 -8.55 -1.67 2.57
N SER A 12 -9.16 -0.74 1.83
CA SER A 12 -10.23 -1.07 0.89
C SER A 12 -10.42 -0.01 -0.19
N GLY A 13 -11.28 -0.31 -1.17
CA GLY A 13 -11.75 0.65 -2.18
C GLY A 13 -10.60 1.35 -2.92
N ILE A 14 -10.74 2.67 -3.06
CA ILE A 14 -9.79 3.49 -3.83
C ILE A 14 -8.39 3.45 -3.23
N GLY A 15 -8.25 3.49 -1.90
CA GLY A 15 -6.94 3.47 -1.25
C GLY A 15 -6.16 2.21 -1.60
N LYS A 16 -6.83 1.06 -1.52
CA LYS A 16 -6.27 -0.26 -1.87
C LYS A 16 -5.84 -0.37 -3.33
N GLU A 17 -6.68 0.05 -4.27
CA GLU A 17 -6.34 0.03 -5.69
C GLU A 17 -5.25 1.05 -6.05
N THR A 18 -5.14 2.14 -5.27
CA THR A 18 -4.07 3.13 -5.42
C THR A 18 -2.71 2.55 -5.02
N VAL A 19 -2.64 1.74 -3.94
CA VAL A 19 -1.42 1.00 -3.56
C VAL A 19 -0.94 0.13 -4.72
N LYS A 20 -1.84 -0.71 -5.26
CA LYS A 20 -1.53 -1.60 -6.38
C LYS A 20 -1.05 -0.82 -7.60
N LEU A 21 -1.78 0.24 -7.99
CA LEU A 21 -1.43 1.06 -9.13
C LEU A 21 -0.02 1.66 -9.01
N PHE A 22 0.33 2.24 -7.86
CA PHE A 22 1.65 2.87 -7.71
C PHE A 22 2.77 1.85 -7.57
N GLN A 23 2.49 0.68 -7.02
CA GLN A 23 3.46 -0.40 -7.02
C GLN A 23 3.79 -0.87 -8.45
N THR A 24 2.81 -0.94 -9.36
CA THR A 24 3.10 -1.25 -10.79
C THR A 24 4.00 -0.23 -11.50
N LYS A 25 4.23 0.93 -10.87
CA LYS A 25 5.14 1.98 -11.35
C LYS A 25 6.51 1.91 -10.67
N ASN A 26 6.77 0.88 -9.88
CA ASN A 26 7.96 0.68 -9.05
C ASN A 26 8.15 1.80 -8.02
N TRP A 27 7.06 2.20 -7.36
CA TRP A 27 7.12 3.15 -6.25
C TRP A 27 7.05 2.36 -4.95
N LYS A 28 7.82 2.77 -3.94
CA LYS A 28 7.68 2.25 -2.59
C LYS A 28 6.44 2.85 -1.93
N VAL A 29 5.57 2.02 -1.39
CA VAL A 29 4.27 2.43 -0.86
C VAL A 29 4.19 2.15 0.63
N ALA A 30 4.00 3.20 1.43
CA ALA A 30 3.56 3.10 2.82
C ALA A 30 2.02 3.16 2.85
N ALA A 31 1.37 2.02 3.07
CA ALA A 31 -0.08 1.86 3.06
C ALA A 31 -0.63 1.87 4.48
N THR A 32 -1.34 2.93 4.88
CA THR A 32 -1.86 3.04 6.26
C THR A 32 -3.32 2.63 6.39
N MET A 33 -3.61 1.90 7.46
CA MET A 33 -4.93 1.36 7.76
C MET A 33 -5.07 0.96 9.23
N ARG A 34 -6.31 0.87 9.73
CA ARG A 34 -6.54 0.55 11.15
C ARG A 34 -6.07 -0.85 11.56
N SER A 35 -6.19 -1.85 10.68
CA SER A 35 -5.84 -3.25 10.96
C SER A 35 -4.93 -3.80 9.84
N PRO A 36 -3.62 -3.46 9.83
CA PRO A 36 -2.70 -3.92 8.78
C PRO A 36 -2.64 -5.44 8.64
N GLU A 37 -2.82 -6.17 9.73
CA GLU A 37 -2.86 -7.63 9.81
C GLU A 37 -3.97 -8.26 8.95
N GLU A 38 -5.04 -7.52 8.63
CA GLU A 38 -6.14 -8.00 7.78
C GLU A 38 -5.89 -7.77 6.28
N ALA A 39 -4.80 -7.09 5.89
CA ALA A 39 -4.49 -6.74 4.50
C ALA A 39 -3.54 -7.76 3.83
N GLU A 40 -3.89 -9.05 3.90
CA GLU A 40 -3.09 -10.16 3.35
C GLU A 40 -2.68 -9.90 1.88
N ASP A 41 -3.59 -9.38 1.06
CA ASP A 41 -3.33 -9.15 -0.36
C ASP A 41 -2.38 -7.98 -0.67
N LEU A 42 -2.16 -7.07 0.29
CA LEU A 42 -1.21 -5.98 0.16
C LEU A 42 0.16 -6.31 0.79
N GLN A 43 0.19 -7.17 1.81
CA GLN A 43 1.43 -7.59 2.48
C GLN A 43 2.34 -8.42 1.57
N ASP A 44 1.78 -9.17 0.63
CA ASP A 44 2.54 -9.99 -0.31
C ASP A 44 3.10 -9.18 -1.51
N ILE A 45 2.79 -7.89 -1.59
CA ILE A 45 3.24 -7.05 -2.69
C ILE A 45 4.62 -6.48 -2.38
N PHE A 46 5.59 -6.75 -3.27
CA PHE A 46 6.94 -6.19 -3.17
C PHE A 46 6.93 -4.65 -3.08
N ASP A 47 7.74 -4.12 -2.16
CA ASP A 47 7.87 -2.68 -1.85
C ASP A 47 6.58 -1.98 -1.37
N VAL A 48 5.64 -2.76 -0.83
CA VAL A 48 4.49 -2.25 -0.07
C VAL A 48 4.68 -2.57 1.42
N GLU A 49 4.55 -1.55 2.27
CA GLU A 49 4.59 -1.69 3.72
C GLU A 49 3.24 -1.29 4.31
N CYS A 50 2.55 -2.24 4.94
CA CYS A 50 1.27 -1.98 5.63
C CYS A 50 1.53 -1.49 7.06
N ILE A 51 1.06 -0.28 7.39
CA ILE A 51 1.34 0.41 8.65
C ILE A 51 0.01 0.80 9.33
N ARG A 52 -0.01 0.80 10.66
CA ARG A 52 -1.18 1.24 11.43
C ARG A 52 -1.28 2.75 11.55
#